data_AF-A0A4Z0B9P8-F1
#
_entry.id   AF-A0A4Z0B9P8-F1
#
_cell.length_a   1.000
_cell.length_b   1.000
_cell.length_c   1.000
_cell.angle_alpha   90.00
_cell.angle_beta   90.00
_cell.angle_gamma   90.00
#
_symmetry.space_group_name_H-M   'P 1'
#
loop_
_entity.id
_entity.type
_entity.pdbx_description
1 polymer ?
#
loop_
_entity_poly.entity_id
_entity_poly.type
_entity_poly.pdbx_seq_one_letter_code
_entity_poly.pdbx_strand_id
1 'polypeptide(L)'
;MSYNFQGNASVMTASRHLGTPSDECLNESAEIHLSSSGKPTIARLDFDKPLDWPGNPNFVAVHLPDGSTVSGVIVDIDRPTNAPGWVTFTVDD
;
A
#
# COMPACT_ATOMS: atom_id res chain seq x y z
N MET A 1 2.79 13.11 11.83
CA MET A 1 2.58 11.86 12.60
C MET A 1 3.54 10.79 12.10
N SER A 2 3.88 9.80 12.95
CA SER A 2 4.62 8.62 12.53
C SER A 2 3.64 7.52 12.19
N TYR A 3 3.65 7.04 10.95
CA TYR A 3 2.87 5.90 10.47
C TYR A 3 3.75 4.63 10.34
N ASN A 4 4.89 4.60 11.03
CA ASN A 4 5.77 3.45 11.02
C ASN A 4 5.08 2.25 11.70
N PHE A 5 5.04 1.11 11.01
CA PHE A 5 4.44 -0.12 11.51
C PHE A 5 5.15 -1.34 10.93
N GLN A 6 5.28 -2.40 11.73
CA GLN A 6 5.76 -3.70 11.27
C GLN A 6 4.88 -4.80 11.87
N GLY A 7 4.40 -5.69 11.01
CA GLY A 7 3.53 -6.81 11.40
C GLY A 7 2.43 -7.06 10.38
N ASN A 8 1.41 -7.80 10.79
CA ASN A 8 0.27 -8.09 9.93
C ASN A 8 -0.70 -6.90 9.86
N ALA A 9 -1.07 -6.50 8.65
CA ALA A 9 -2.08 -5.49 8.37
C ALA A 9 -2.89 -5.88 7.13
N SER A 10 -4.06 -5.29 6.95
CA SER A 10 -4.80 -5.43 5.70
C SER A 10 -4.34 -4.38 4.70
N VAL A 11 -4.07 -4.81 3.46
CA VAL A 11 -3.62 -3.91 2.37
C VAL A 11 -4.62 -3.98 1.23
N MET A 12 -5.22 -2.84 0.90
CA MET A 12 -6.05 -2.69 -0.29
C MET A 12 -5.22 -2.05 -1.40
N THR A 13 -5.15 -2.71 -2.54
CA THR A 13 -4.54 -2.17 -3.76
C THR A 13 -5.67 -1.86 -4.76
N ALA A 14 -5.56 -0.76 -5.49
CA ALA A 14 -6.66 -0.34 -6.37
C ALA A 14 -6.18 0.34 -7.65
N SER A 15 -7.00 0.22 -8.71
CA SER A 15 -6.97 1.08 -9.89
C SER A 15 -8.14 2.07 -9.78
N ARG A 16 -7.84 3.36 -9.60
CA ARG A 16 -8.82 4.43 -9.45
C ARG A 16 -8.72 5.41 -10.62
N HIS A 17 -9.79 5.54 -11.39
CA HIS A 17 -9.87 6.53 -12.47
C HIS A 17 -11.17 7.33 -12.33
N LEU A 18 -11.11 8.61 -12.70
CA LEU A 18 -12.28 9.48 -12.60
C LEU A 18 -13.39 8.98 -13.53
N GLY A 19 -14.58 8.76 -12.98
CA GLY A 19 -15.75 8.33 -13.74
C GLY A 19 -15.86 6.82 -13.97
N THR A 20 -14.99 5.99 -13.38
CA THR A 20 -15.11 4.52 -13.39
C THR A 20 -15.13 3.97 -11.96
N PRO A 21 -15.84 2.86 -11.70
CA PRO A 21 -15.68 2.12 -10.46
C PRO A 21 -14.20 1.73 -10.24
N SER A 22 -13.76 1.77 -8.99
CA SER A 22 -12.44 1.27 -8.62
C SER A 22 -12.38 -0.24 -8.81
N ASP A 23 -11.27 -0.73 -9.36
CA ASP A 23 -10.92 -2.16 -9.31
C ASP A 23 -10.03 -2.38 -8.10
N GLU A 24 -10.53 -3.11 -7.10
CA GLU A 24 -9.92 -3.23 -5.77
C GLU A 24 -9.56 -4.68 -5.45
N CYS A 25 -8.36 -4.89 -4.90
CA CYS A 25 -7.90 -6.18 -4.40
C CYS A 25 -7.57 -6.03 -2.92
N LEU A 26 -8.23 -6.83 -2.07
CA LEU A 26 -8.00 -6.84 -0.63
C LEU A 26 -7.05 -7.97 -0.25
N ASN A 27 -5.94 -7.60 0.39
CA ASN A 27 -5.01 -8.52 1.03
C ASN A 27 -5.28 -8.48 2.53
N GLU A 28 -6.10 -9.39 3.05
CA GLU A 28 -6.66 -9.30 4.41
C GLU A 28 -5.61 -9.33 5.53
N SER A 29 -4.52 -10.07 5.35
CA SER A 29 -3.44 -10.19 6.34
C SER A 29 -2.09 -10.34 5.65
N ALA A 30 -1.50 -9.21 5.27
CA ALA A 30 -0.16 -9.14 4.72
C ALA A 30 0.84 -8.85 5.83
N GLU A 31 1.95 -9.59 5.87
CA GLU A 31 3.11 -9.25 6.68
C GLU A 31 3.86 -8.11 5.99
N ILE A 32 3.90 -6.95 6.66
CA ILE A 32 4.37 -5.70 6.06
C ILE A 32 5.35 -4.96 6.97
N HIS A 33 6.13 -4.08 6.34
CA HIS A 33 6.87 -3.01 6.99
C HIS A 33 6.50 -1.68 6.32
N LEU A 34 5.73 -0.85 7.04
CA LEU A 34 5.36 0.50 6.65
C LEU A 34 6.33 1.49 7.31
N SER A 35 6.92 2.37 6.51
CA SER A 35 7.88 3.36 6.99
C SER A 35 7.74 4.68 6.24
N SER A 36 8.14 5.78 6.87
CA SER A 36 8.37 7.03 6.14
C SER A 36 9.60 6.90 5.25
N SER A 37 9.50 7.35 4.00
CA SER A 37 10.62 7.31 3.04
C SER A 37 11.71 8.36 3.30
N GLY A 38 11.57 9.19 4.33
CA GLY A 38 12.42 10.36 4.58
C GLY A 38 12.09 11.58 3.71
N LYS A 39 11.23 11.43 2.69
CA LYS A 39 10.59 12.55 1.99
C LYS A 39 9.28 12.91 2.70
N PRO A 40 8.94 14.21 2.86
CA PRO A 40 7.64 14.62 3.35
C PRO A 40 6.53 13.95 2.53
N THR A 41 5.47 13.51 3.21
CA THR A 41 4.25 12.93 2.61
C THR A 41 4.46 11.70 1.71
N ILE A 42 5.61 11.01 1.77
CA ILE A 42 5.81 9.75 1.02
C ILE A 42 6.09 8.61 1.99
N ALA A 43 5.23 7.59 1.95
CA ALA A 43 5.40 6.34 2.66
C ALA A 43 6.05 5.28 1.76
N ARG A 44 6.71 4.32 2.40
CA ARG A 44 7.22 3.09 1.80
C ARG A 44 6.58 1.90 2.53
N LEU A 45 5.98 1.01 1.77
CA LEU A 45 5.43 -0.25 2.22
C LEU A 45 6.24 -1.38 1.59
N ASP A 46 6.97 -2.13 2.40
CA ASP A 46 7.61 -3.37 2.00
C ASP A 46 6.73 -4.56 2.43
N PHE A 47 6.66 -5.60 1.61
CA PHE A 47 5.86 -6.80 1.86
C PHE A 47 6.65 -8.07 1.52
N ASP A 48 6.60 -9.05 2.42
CA ASP A 48 7.44 -10.26 2.33
C ASP A 48 6.92 -11.30 1.34
N LYS A 49 5.65 -11.19 0.95
CA LYS A 49 4.99 -12.05 -0.04
C LYS A 49 4.27 -11.20 -1.08
N PRO A 50 4.16 -11.67 -2.34
CA PRO A 50 3.40 -10.98 -3.37
C PRO A 50 1.99 -10.65 -2.88
N LEU A 51 1.57 -9.41 -3.09
CA LEU A 51 0.19 -8.96 -2.89
C LEU A 51 -0.63 -9.20 -4.16
N ASP A 52 -1.93 -9.33 -4.00
CA ASP A 52 -2.88 -9.22 -5.11
C ASP A 52 -2.97 -7.76 -5.57
N TRP A 53 -2.99 -7.58 -6.89
CA TRP A 53 -3.08 -6.28 -7.54
C TRP A 53 -4.10 -6.30 -8.67
N PRO A 54 -4.81 -5.19 -8.89
CA PRO A 54 -5.52 -4.98 -10.15
C PRO A 54 -4.52 -4.78 -11.30
N GLY A 55 -5.02 -4.75 -12.53
CA GLY A 55 -4.18 -4.66 -13.74
C GLY A 55 -3.29 -3.40 -13.78
N ASN A 56 -3.85 -2.24 -13.43
CA ASN A 56 -3.19 -0.93 -13.50
C ASN A 56 -3.25 -0.19 -12.15
N PRO A 57 -2.57 -0.72 -11.11
CA PRO A 57 -2.71 -0.16 -9.77
C PRO A 57 -2.13 1.24 -9.72
N ASN A 58 -2.84 2.14 -9.06
CA ASN A 58 -2.39 3.51 -8.83
C ASN A 58 -2.68 4.02 -7.41
N PHE A 59 -3.27 3.19 -6.56
CA PHE A 59 -3.64 3.55 -5.20
C PHE A 59 -3.37 2.38 -4.25
N VAL A 60 -2.96 2.71 -3.02
CA VAL A 60 -2.83 1.76 -1.92
C VAL A 60 -3.43 2.35 -0.65
N ALA A 61 -4.07 1.50 0.15
CA ALA A 61 -4.46 1.80 1.52
C ALA A 61 -4.00 0.68 2.44
N VAL A 62 -3.34 1.07 3.53
CA VAL A 62 -2.89 0.18 4.59
C VAL A 62 -3.79 0.40 5.80
N HIS A 63 -4.58 -0.60 6.16
CA HIS A 63 -5.43 -0.58 7.35
C HIS A 63 -4.66 -1.18 8.51
N LEU A 64 -4.27 -0.32 9.45
CA LEU A 64 -3.48 -0.70 10.61
C LEU A 64 -4.36 -1.34 11.69
N PRO A 65 -3.80 -2.24 12.53
CA PRO A 65 -4.56 -2.90 13.60
C PRO A 65 -5.15 -1.96 14.66
N ASP A 66 -4.62 -0.73 14.77
CA ASP A 66 -5.14 0.31 15.66
C ASP A 66 -6.39 1.01 15.10
N GLY A 67 -6.85 0.62 13.91
CA GLY A 67 -8.00 1.18 13.21
C GLY A 67 -7.67 2.39 12.33
N SER A 68 -6.42 2.88 12.35
CA SER A 68 -5.99 3.94 11.45
C SER A 68 -5.76 3.42 10.02
N THR A 69 -5.81 4.32 9.04
CA THR A 69 -5.54 3.99 7.64
C THR A 69 -4.51 4.96 7.07
N VAL A 70 -3.52 4.42 6.38
CA VAL A 70 -2.50 5.18 5.67
C VAL A 70 -2.65 4.89 4.19
N SER A 71 -2.95 5.90 3.39
CA SER A 71 -3.29 5.69 1.99
C SER A 71 -2.79 6.81 1.10
N GLY A 72 -2.72 6.50 -0.20
CA GLY A 72 -2.53 7.50 -1.23
C GLY A 72 -2.12 6.89 -2.57
N VAL A 73 -1.67 7.76 -3.46
CA VAL A 73 -1.36 7.44 -4.85
C VAL A 73 0.02 6.81 -4.93
N ILE A 74 0.12 5.71 -5.68
CA ILE A 74 1.38 5.01 -5.93
C ILE A 74 2.31 5.91 -6.74
N VAL A 75 3.54 6.09 -6.24
CA VAL A 75 4.61 6.85 -6.89
C VAL A 75 5.57 5.93 -7.63
N ASP A 76 5.94 4.83 -6.98
CA ASP A 76 6.85 3.83 -7.54
C ASP A 76 6.58 2.47 -6.90
N ILE A 77 6.81 1.39 -7.63
CA ILE A 77 6.44 0.03 -7.21
C ILE A 77 7.34 -1.03 -7.82
N ASP A 78 7.73 -2.00 -7.00
CA ASP A 78 8.29 -3.28 -7.42
C ASP A 78 7.43 -4.41 -6.87
N ARG A 79 6.78 -5.15 -7.77
CA ARG A 79 5.79 -6.19 -7.44
C ARG A 79 6.12 -7.52 -8.14
N PRO A 80 7.22 -8.18 -7.76
CA PRO A 80 7.56 -9.48 -8.34
C PRO A 80 6.49 -10.52 -7.98
N THR A 81 6.25 -11.48 -8.88
CA THR A 81 5.17 -12.47 -8.73
C THR A 81 5.49 -13.62 -7.77
N ASN A 82 6.76 -13.78 -7.36
CA ASN A 82 7.23 -14.90 -6.53
C ASN A 82 8.31 -14.46 -5.52
N ALA A 83 8.37 -13.18 -5.16
CA ALA A 83 9.37 -12.65 -4.24
C ALA A 83 8.78 -11.50 -3.41
N PRO A 84 9.48 -11.06 -2.34
CA PRO A 84 9.14 -9.82 -1.65
C PRO A 84 9.14 -8.64 -2.60
N GLY A 85 8.32 -7.64 -2.31
CA GLY A 85 8.23 -6.41 -3.10
C GLY A 85 8.03 -5.20 -2.22
N TRP A 86 7.89 -4.05 -2.89
CA TRP A 86 7.70 -2.77 -2.21
C TRP A 86 6.88 -1.81 -3.05
N VAL A 87 6.23 -0.87 -2.38
CA VAL A 87 5.55 0.26 -3.02
C VAL A 87 5.84 1.54 -2.24
N THR A 88 6.06 2.63 -2.96
CA THR A 88 6.06 3.98 -2.38
C THR A 88 4.84 4.72 -2.86
N PHE A 89 4.23 5.50 -1.96
CA PHE A 89 2.98 6.19 -2.23
C PHE A 89 2.90 7.50 -1.44
N THR A 90 2.06 8.41 -1.92
CA THR A 90 1.74 9.63 -1.17
C THR A 90 0.98 9.27 0.09
N VAL A 91 1.10 10.09 1.13
CA VAL A 91 0.24 10.02 2.31
C VAL A 91 -0.74 11.17 2.20
N ASP A 92 -2.01 10.85 2.00
CA ASP A 92 -3.10 11.80 2.05
C ASP A 92 -3.23 12.32 3.52
N ASP A 93 -3.49 13.62 3.70
CA ASP A 93 -3.67 14.26 5.02
C ASP A 93 -5.08 14.00 5.59
#